data_AF-A0A0N8PRS9-F1
#
_entry.id   AF-A0A0N8PRS9-F1
#
_cell.length_a   1.000
_cell.length_b   1.000
_cell.length_c   1.000
_cell.angle_alpha   90.00
_cell.angle_beta   90.00
_cell.angle_gamma   90.00
#
_symmetry.space_group_name_H-M   'P 1'
#
loop_
_entity.id
_entity.type
_entity.pdbx_description
1 polymer ?
#
loop_
_entity_poly.entity_id
_entity_poly.type
_entity_poly.pdbx_seq_one_letter_code
_entity_poly.pdbx_strand_id
1 'polypeptide(L)'
;MTNFNPQPNDADLELLSAYIDGQLSGPERATLEQRLEREPALNAAIEDLRATVGLLRQLPPARPPRSFTLDAQAVAPRRAWVFPWGQFASGLIAVALVVVFGFALTRTGGGGGSTAGAPAAAPMEAAAMTAAPAAEATAAPAAD
;
A
#
# COMPACT_ATOMS: atom_id res chain seq x y z
N MET A 1 -6.13 -14.07 58.79
CA MET A 1 -7.23 -13.46 58.01
C MET A 1 -6.58 -12.51 57.01
N THR A 2 -6.16 -13.02 55.86
CA THR A 2 -5.58 -12.21 54.77
C THR A 2 -6.72 -11.50 54.06
N ASN A 3 -6.88 -10.20 54.32
CA ASN A 3 -7.81 -9.36 53.57
C ASN A 3 -7.34 -9.31 52.11
N PHE A 4 -8.03 -10.00 51.20
CA PHE A 4 -7.87 -9.82 49.76
C PHE A 4 -8.54 -8.51 49.36
N ASN A 5 -7.87 -7.39 49.62
CA ASN A 5 -8.15 -6.19 48.84
C ASN A 5 -7.56 -6.47 47.45
N PRO A 6 -8.36 -6.60 46.38
CA PRO A 6 -7.83 -6.86 45.05
C PRO A 6 -6.96 -5.66 44.66
N GLN A 7 -5.66 -5.87 44.60
CA GLN A 7 -4.76 -4.87 44.04
C GLN A 7 -5.15 -4.68 42.57
N PRO A 8 -5.18 -3.44 42.05
CA PRO A 8 -5.42 -3.21 40.64
C PRO A 8 -4.38 -3.98 39.83
N ASN A 9 -4.84 -4.74 38.84
CA ASN A 9 -3.93 -5.41 37.91
C ASN A 9 -3.39 -4.41 36.87
N ASP A 10 -2.44 -4.84 36.05
CA ASP A 10 -1.81 -3.96 35.05
C ASP A 10 -2.81 -3.36 34.05
N ALA A 11 -3.85 -4.10 33.66
CA ALA A 11 -4.89 -3.60 32.75
C ALA A 11 -5.78 -2.55 33.43
N ASP A 12 -6.07 -2.71 34.72
CA ASP A 12 -6.78 -1.70 35.50
C ASP A 12 -5.94 -0.42 35.62
N LEU A 13 -4.62 -0.54 35.82
CA LEU A 13 -3.71 0.61 35.87
C LEU A 13 -3.64 1.34 34.51
N GLU A 14 -3.56 0.60 33.41
CA GLU A 14 -3.59 1.18 32.06
C GLU A 14 -4.90 1.93 31.81
N LEU A 15 -6.03 1.34 32.20
CA LEU A 15 -7.34 1.93 32.04
C LEU A 15 -7.55 3.18 32.92
N LEU A 16 -7.00 3.18 34.14
CA LEU A 16 -6.94 4.34 35.02
C LEU A 16 -6.08 5.47 34.42
N SER A 17 -4.91 5.14 33.85
CA SER A 17 -4.06 6.11 33.15
C SER A 17 -4.81 6.73 31.97
N ALA A 18 -5.43 5.90 31.13
CA ALA A 18 -6.23 6.35 30.00
C ALA A 18 -7.41 7.25 30.43
N TYR A 19 -8.04 6.96 31.57
CA TYR A 19 -9.08 7.82 32.15
C TYR A 19 -8.54 9.20 32.55
N ILE A 20 -7.39 9.26 33.22
CA ILE A 20 -6.73 10.52 33.62
C ILE A 20 -6.34 11.36 32.39
N ASP A 21 -5.88 10.71 31.33
CA ASP A 21 -5.50 11.35 30.07
C ASP A 21 -6.69 11.68 29.14
N GLY A 22 -7.91 11.31 29.54
CA GLY A 22 -9.14 11.56 28.76
C GLY A 22 -9.23 10.75 27.46
N GLN A 23 -8.56 9.60 27.39
CA GLN A 23 -8.48 8.72 26.22
C GLN A 23 -9.58 7.65 26.16
N LEU A 24 -10.42 7.55 27.20
CA LEU A 24 -11.54 6.61 27.20
C LEU A 24 -12.74 7.17 26.43
N SER A 25 -13.40 6.29 25.68
CA SER A 25 -14.70 6.62 25.07
C SER A 25 -15.78 6.80 26.14
N GLY A 26 -16.86 7.51 25.80
CA GLY A 26 -18.02 7.71 26.70
C GLY A 26 -18.52 6.45 27.41
N PRO A 27 -18.77 5.31 26.72
CA PRO A 27 -19.25 4.10 27.38
C PRO A 27 -18.19 3.43 28.28
N GLU A 28 -16.92 3.43 27.88
CA GLU A 28 -15.83 2.87 28.69
C GLU A 28 -15.63 3.69 29.97
N ARG A 29 -15.68 5.01 29.84
CA ARG A 29 -15.61 5.94 30.96
C ARG A 29 -16.73 5.69 31.96
N ALA A 30 -17.98 5.57 31.51
CA ALA A 30 -19.13 5.31 32.38
C ALA A 30 -19.01 3.95 33.09
N THR A 31 -18.50 2.93 32.39
CA THR A 31 -18.25 1.60 32.98
C THR A 31 -17.19 1.66 34.08
N LEU A 32 -16.10 2.39 33.84
CA LEU A 32 -15.06 2.60 34.85
C LEU A 32 -15.56 3.38 36.06
N GLU A 33 -16.34 4.45 35.86
CA GLU A 33 -16.89 5.24 36.95
C GLU A 33 -17.80 4.40 37.86
N GLN A 34 -18.62 3.50 37.30
CA GLN A 34 -19.39 2.54 38.08
C GLN A 34 -18.51 1.55 38.87
N ARG A 35 -17.36 1.14 38.33
CA ARG A 35 -16.41 0.28 39.04
C ARG A 35 -15.72 1.03 40.17
N LEU A 36 -15.32 2.29 39.94
CA LEU A 36 -14.73 3.15 40.96
C LEU A 36 -15.68 3.31 42.16
N GLU A 37 -16.98 3.47 41.96
CA GLU A 37 -17.94 3.54 43.07
C GLU A 37 -18.02 2.27 43.94
N ARG A 38 -17.70 1.11 43.37
CA ARG A 38 -17.85 -0.21 44.03
C ARG A 38 -16.53 -0.78 44.55
N GLU A 39 -15.41 -0.40 43.95
CA GLU A 39 -14.08 -0.96 44.22
C GLU A 39 -13.19 0.08 44.93
N PRO A 40 -13.08 0.03 46.27
CA PRO A 40 -12.28 1.01 47.02
C PRO A 40 -10.79 0.94 46.70
N ALA A 41 -10.27 -0.23 46.31
CA ALA A 41 -8.90 -0.40 45.87
C ALA A 41 -8.58 0.41 44.60
N LEU A 42 -9.52 0.43 43.64
CA LEU A 42 -9.39 1.16 42.38
C LEU A 42 -9.45 2.68 42.61
N ASN A 43 -10.30 3.12 43.55
CA ASN A 43 -10.35 4.51 44.01
C ASN A 43 -9.05 4.96 44.70
N ALA A 44 -8.43 4.11 45.51
CA ALA A 44 -7.14 4.44 46.12
C ALA A 44 -6.05 4.58 45.05
N ALA A 45 -6.05 3.70 44.05
CA ALA A 45 -5.08 3.71 42.96
C ALA A 45 -5.19 4.95 42.06
N ILE A 46 -6.41 5.36 41.68
CA ILE A 46 -6.60 6.56 40.86
C ILE A 46 -6.17 7.83 41.59
N GLU A 47 -6.36 7.89 42.91
CA GLU A 47 -5.94 9.04 43.71
C GLU A 47 -4.42 9.11 43.83
N ASP A 48 -3.75 7.98 44.01
CA ASP A 48 -2.27 7.89 44.02
C ASP A 48 -1.66 8.30 42.67
N LEU A 49 -2.25 7.83 41.56
CA LEU A 49 -1.89 8.25 40.20
C LEU A 49 -2.05 9.76 40.01
N ARG A 50 -3.18 10.33 40.44
CA ARG A 50 -3.42 11.79 40.36
C ARG A 50 -2.43 12.59 41.18
N ALA A 51 -2.10 12.14 42.38
CA ALA A 51 -1.09 12.78 43.22
C ALA A 51 0.29 12.78 42.52
N THR A 52 0.68 11.63 41.95
CA THR A 52 1.94 11.48 41.21
C THR A 52 1.99 12.39 39.97
N VAL A 53 0.93 12.40 39.16
CA VAL A 53 0.81 13.29 37.99
C VAL A 53 0.82 14.75 38.42
N GLY A 54 0.17 15.08 39.54
CA GLY A 54 0.17 16.41 40.13
C GLY A 54 1.57 16.89 40.50
N LEU A 55 2.39 16.02 41.11
CA LEU A 55 3.80 16.31 41.39
C LEU A 55 4.62 16.50 40.11
N LEU A 56 4.43 15.64 39.11
CA LEU A 56 5.14 15.74 37.83
C LEU A 56 4.82 17.04 37.09
N ARG A 57 3.56 17.50 37.15
CA ARG A 57 3.12 18.76 36.53
C ARG A 57 3.71 20.02 37.19
N GLN A 58 4.26 19.90 38.39
CA GLN A 58 4.94 21.02 39.06
C GLN A 58 6.38 21.23 38.57
N LEU A 59 6.95 20.27 37.84
CA LEU A 59 8.30 20.42 37.31
C LEU A 59 8.32 21.47 36.18
N PRO A 60 9.44 22.21 36.03
CA PRO A 60 9.64 23.07 34.87
C PRO A 60 9.48 22.27 33.57
N PRO A 61 8.82 22.83 32.54
CA PRO A 61 8.66 22.15 31.26
C PRO A 61 10.03 21.86 30.65
N ALA A 62 10.30 20.58 30.38
CA ALA A 62 11.54 20.15 29.74
C ALA A 62 11.48 20.45 28.23
N ARG A 63 12.53 21.09 27.69
CA ARG A 63 12.64 21.30 26.24
C ARG A 63 13.07 19.99 25.58
N PRO A 64 12.32 19.45 24.59
CA PRO A 64 12.74 18.25 23.89
C PRO A 64 14.04 18.52 23.11
N PRO A 65 14.97 17.55 23.05
CA PRO A 65 16.28 17.75 22.40
C PRO A 65 16.16 17.91 20.87
N ARG A 66 15.07 17.40 20.27
CA ARG A 66 14.81 17.47 18.83
C ARG A 66 13.31 17.66 18.58
N SER A 67 12.98 18.48 17.59
CA SER A 67 11.63 18.52 17.02
C SER A 67 11.45 17.33 16.06
N PHE A 68 10.46 16.48 16.33
CA PHE A 68 10.02 15.42 15.40
C PHE A 68 8.97 15.91 14.40
N THR A 69 8.63 17.20 14.43
CA THR A 69 7.83 17.83 13.38
C THR A 69 8.61 17.82 12.08
N LEU A 70 8.09 17.10 11.08
CA LEU A 70 8.58 17.20 9.71
C LEU A 70 8.27 18.61 9.22
N ASP A 71 9.30 19.30 8.73
CA ASP A 71 9.10 20.57 8.04
C ASP A 71 8.25 20.30 6.80
N ALA A 72 7.08 20.94 6.71
CA ALA A 72 6.16 20.78 5.59
C ALA A 72 6.84 21.13 4.25
N GLN A 73 7.87 21.99 4.27
CA GLN A 73 8.67 22.29 3.08
C GLN A 73 9.62 21.15 2.67
N ALA A 74 10.07 20.33 3.62
CA ALA A 74 10.93 19.18 3.34
C ALA A 74 10.17 17.98 2.75
N VAL A 75 8.84 17.92 2.91
CA VAL A 75 7.99 16.80 2.47
C VAL A 75 7.09 17.17 1.29
N ALA A 76 7.24 18.37 0.71
CA ALA A 76 6.45 18.78 -0.46
C ALA A 76 6.64 17.73 -1.58
N PRO A 77 5.57 17.00 -1.98
CA PRO A 77 5.71 15.99 -3.01
C PRO A 77 6.14 16.69 -4.29
N ARG A 78 7.31 16.32 -4.83
CA ARG A 78 7.72 16.73 -6.17
C ARG A 78 6.72 16.14 -7.15
N ARG A 79 5.66 16.89 -7.43
CA ARG A 79 4.64 16.58 -8.41
C ARG A 79 5.32 16.64 -9.78
N ALA A 80 5.88 15.51 -10.19
CA ALA A 80 6.36 15.34 -11.55
C ALA A 80 5.15 15.56 -12.45
N TRP A 81 5.14 16.67 -13.16
CA TRP A 81 4.16 16.96 -14.20
C TRP A 81 4.47 16.04 -15.37
N VAL A 82 4.13 14.76 -15.24
CA VAL A 82 4.15 13.84 -16.35
C VAL A 82 2.90 14.16 -17.17
N PHE A 83 3.05 15.09 -18.11
CA PHE A 83 1.97 15.47 -19.02
C PHE A 83 1.63 14.25 -19.88
N PRO A 84 0.41 13.67 -19.80
CA PRO A 84 0.10 12.40 -20.44
C PRO A 84 -0.23 12.62 -21.92
N TRP A 85 0.72 13.12 -22.71
CA TRP A 85 0.53 13.25 -24.17
C TRP A 85 0.34 11.89 -24.86
N GLY A 86 0.79 10.79 -24.23
CA GLY A 86 0.61 9.42 -24.72
C GLY A 86 -0.85 8.92 -24.72
N GLN A 87 -1.77 9.55 -23.99
CA GLN A 87 -3.18 9.13 -23.97
C GLN A 87 -3.89 9.42 -25.32
N PHE A 88 -3.41 10.39 -26.10
CA PHE A 88 -3.97 10.68 -27.43
C PHE A 88 -3.63 9.62 -28.48
N ALA A 89 -2.55 8.83 -28.27
CA ALA A 89 -2.19 7.74 -29.18
C ALA A 89 -3.26 6.63 -29.18
N SER A 90 -3.91 6.38 -28.04
CA SER A 90 -4.93 5.34 -27.91
C SER A 90 -6.19 5.66 -28.74
N GLY A 91 -6.63 6.94 -28.73
CA GLY A 91 -7.78 7.37 -29.53
C GLY A 91 -7.57 7.22 -31.03
N LEU A 92 -6.38 7.55 -31.53
CA LEU A 92 -6.05 7.44 -32.96
C LEU A 92 -6.04 5.99 -33.44
N ILE A 93 -5.54 5.06 -32.62
CA ILE A 93 -5.55 3.62 -32.90
C ILE A 93 -7.00 3.09 -32.96
N ALA A 94 -7.85 3.48 -32.02
CA ALA A 94 -9.25 3.05 -32.00
C ALA A 94 -10.00 3.48 -33.27
N VAL A 95 -9.82 4.73 -33.70
CA VAL A 95 -10.42 5.24 -34.95
C VAL A 95 -9.89 4.48 -36.16
N ALA A 96 -8.57 4.26 -36.24
CA ALA A 96 -7.96 3.51 -37.34
C ALA A 96 -8.52 2.07 -37.44
N LEU A 97 -8.70 1.39 -36.30
CA LEU A 97 -9.27 0.03 -36.27
C LEU A 97 -10.72 0.00 -36.78
N VAL A 98 -11.55 0.98 -36.40
CA VAL A 98 -12.94 1.09 -36.88
C VAL A 98 -12.98 1.29 -38.40
N VAL A 99 -12.12 2.15 -38.94
CA VAL A 99 -12.04 2.39 -40.39
C VAL A 99 -11.58 1.15 -41.14
N VAL A 100 -10.52 0.49 -40.68
CA VAL A 100 -9.99 -0.73 -41.31
C VAL A 100 -11.01 -1.86 -41.26
N PHE A 101 -11.65 -2.09 -40.11
CA PHE A 101 -12.62 -3.16 -39.94
C PHE A 101 -13.90 -2.88 -40.75
N GLY A 102 -14.39 -1.64 -40.74
CA GLY A 102 -15.55 -1.25 -41.56
C GLY A 102 -15.27 -1.41 -43.06
N PHE A 103 -14.08 -1.04 -43.52
CA PHE A 103 -13.65 -1.21 -44.91
C PHE A 103 -13.45 -2.68 -45.29
N ALA A 104 -12.89 -3.50 -44.39
CA ALA A 104 -12.78 -4.94 -44.58
C ALA A 104 -14.15 -5.59 -44.67
N LEU A 105 -15.09 -5.23 -43.80
CA LEU A 105 -16.44 -5.80 -43.80
C LEU A 105 -17.24 -5.41 -45.06
N THR A 106 -17.04 -4.21 -45.60
CA THR A 106 -17.64 -3.80 -46.88
C THR A 106 -16.99 -4.47 -48.08
N ARG A 107 -15.67 -4.71 -48.06
CA ARG A 107 -14.97 -5.44 -49.13
C ARG A 107 -15.20 -6.96 -49.10
N THR A 108 -15.39 -7.54 -47.92
CA THR A 108 -15.54 -8.99 -47.73
C THR A 108 -17.00 -9.43 -47.62
N GLY A 109 -17.92 -8.55 -47.22
CA GLY A 109 -19.35 -8.84 -47.06
C GLY A 109 -20.21 -8.62 -48.31
N GLY A 110 -19.64 -8.13 -49.42
CA GLY A 110 -20.33 -7.90 -50.69
C GLY A 110 -19.99 -8.93 -51.76
N GLY A 111 -20.48 -10.17 -51.64
CA GLY A 111 -20.45 -11.17 -52.71
C GLY A 111 -19.76 -12.48 -52.30
N GLY A 112 -20.57 -13.50 -52.03
CA GLY A 112 -20.11 -14.86 -51.78
C GLY A 112 -19.39 -15.48 -52.98
N GLY A 113 -18.41 -16.35 -52.69
CA GLY A 113 -17.71 -17.11 -53.70
C GLY A 113 -16.52 -17.85 -53.12
N SER A 114 -16.74 -19.13 -52.81
CA SER A 114 -15.71 -20.12 -52.47
C SER A 114 -14.63 -20.27 -53.56
N THR A 115 -13.57 -20.99 -53.18
CA THR A 115 -12.52 -21.61 -54.03
C THR A 115 -11.43 -20.64 -54.48
N ALA A 116 -10.18 -21.02 -54.65
CA ALA A 116 -9.34 -22.16 -54.29
C ALA A 116 -7.96 -21.79 -54.87
N GLY A 117 -6.89 -22.41 -54.37
CA GLY A 117 -5.65 -22.52 -55.13
C GLY A 117 -4.47 -21.69 -54.62
N ALA A 118 -3.64 -22.34 -53.79
CA ALA A 118 -2.19 -22.22 -53.91
C ALA A 118 -1.71 -22.92 -55.21
N PRO A 119 -0.42 -22.94 -55.61
CA PRO A 119 0.75 -22.08 -55.32
C PRO A 119 1.41 -21.55 -56.62
N ALA A 120 2.37 -20.61 -56.57
CA ALA A 120 3.33 -20.44 -57.67
C ALA A 120 4.66 -19.84 -57.19
N ALA A 121 5.72 -20.48 -57.68
CA ALA A 121 7.09 -20.44 -57.21
C ALA A 121 7.84 -19.11 -57.42
N ALA A 122 8.91 -18.97 -56.63
CA ALA A 122 9.94 -17.93 -56.70
C ALA A 122 10.61 -17.82 -58.08
N PRO A 123 11.42 -16.76 -58.29
CA PRO A 123 12.83 -17.05 -58.45
C PRO A 123 13.74 -16.31 -57.47
N MET A 124 14.78 -17.07 -57.17
CA MET A 124 15.94 -16.82 -56.35
C MET A 124 16.86 -15.80 -57.05
N GLU A 125 17.22 -14.71 -56.37
CA GLU A 125 18.46 -13.99 -56.67
C GLU A 125 19.44 -14.20 -55.51
N ALA A 126 20.38 -15.09 -55.78
CA ALA A 126 21.54 -15.35 -54.98
C ALA A 126 22.59 -14.27 -55.24
N ALA A 127 23.10 -13.67 -54.18
CA ALA A 127 24.47 -13.18 -54.13
C ALA A 127 25.00 -13.42 -52.72
N ALA A 128 25.45 -14.65 -52.53
CA ALA A 128 26.21 -15.09 -51.38
C ALA A 128 27.57 -14.39 -51.36
N MET A 129 27.96 -13.88 -50.19
CA MET A 129 29.36 -13.80 -49.80
C MET A 129 29.57 -14.75 -48.61
N THR A 130 29.84 -16.01 -48.94
CA THR A 130 30.93 -16.88 -48.43
C THR A 130 31.91 -16.15 -47.48
N ALA A 131 32.37 -16.66 -46.34
CA ALA A 131 32.38 -18.00 -45.75
C ALA A 131 32.49 -17.91 -44.21
N ALA A 132 31.98 -18.95 -43.56
CA ALA A 132 32.22 -19.39 -42.19
C ALA A 132 33.66 -19.97 -42.01
N PRO A 133 34.01 -20.79 -40.98
CA PRO A 133 33.35 -21.14 -39.72
C PRO A 133 34.31 -21.25 -38.49
N ALA A 134 33.75 -21.45 -37.30
CA ALA A 134 34.24 -22.38 -36.24
C ALA A 134 33.36 -22.13 -34.99
N ALA A 135 32.33 -22.92 -34.70
CA ALA A 135 32.41 -24.25 -34.10
C ALA A 135 33.24 -24.27 -32.81
N GLU A 136 32.57 -24.13 -31.67
CA GLU A 136 32.93 -24.94 -30.52
C GLU A 136 31.65 -25.42 -29.82
N ALA A 137 31.42 -26.72 -29.96
CA ALA A 137 30.47 -27.49 -29.21
C ALA A 137 31.23 -28.16 -28.07
N THR A 138 30.81 -27.93 -26.82
CA THR A 138 31.02 -28.84 -25.67
C THR A 138 30.35 -28.18 -24.46
N ALA A 139 29.75 -28.86 -23.51
CA ALA A 139 29.09 -30.15 -23.45
C ALA A 139 28.26 -30.09 -22.16
N ALA A 140 27.03 -30.58 -22.29
CA ALA A 140 26.17 -31.28 -21.35
C ALA A 140 26.40 -31.24 -19.82
N PRO A 141 25.29 -31.25 -19.05
CA PRO A 141 25.25 -31.36 -17.59
C PRO A 141 25.39 -32.81 -17.09
N ALA A 142 25.75 -32.98 -15.82
CA ALA A 142 25.53 -34.18 -14.99
C ALA A 142 25.42 -33.70 -13.53
N ALA A 143 24.25 -33.76 -12.87
CA ALA A 143 23.51 -34.92 -12.37
C ALA A 143 23.91 -35.27 -10.93
N ASP A 144 22.89 -35.19 -10.07
CA ASP A 144 22.70 -35.89 -8.79
C ASP A 144 22.56 -37.40 -9.05
#